data_AF-A0A9N9GVA3-F1
#
_entry.id   AF-A0A9N9GVA3-F1
#
_cell.length_a   1.000
_cell.length_b   1.000
_cell.length_c   1.000
_cell.angle_alpha   90.00
_cell.angle_beta   90.00
_cell.angle_gamma   90.00
#
_symmetry.space_group_name_H-M   'P 1'
#
loop_
_entity.id
_entity.type
_entity.pdbx_description
1 polymer ?
#
loop_
_entity_poly.entity_id
_entity_poly.type
_entity_poly.pdbx_seq_one_letter_code
_entity_poly.pdbx_strand_id
1 'polypeptide(L)'
;NNIKTQKTIQSVKPIQDLSKLIKYKQYKKVATFFSKVFYNEVQSISYSSDKIILNEVIFSANEQQFRVIYNQQTNEDLKVLAIVYTIDKEHISRNMYHVITKIKQNLSKEWVIFKMKQQIDNQMQQAISIQTINLDANISQTNLEINESINIDDFEIVEEVTKSIGKAAYRSLKDILSYIIPSLVQKGVL
;
A
#
# COMPACT_ATOMS: atom_id res chain seq x y z
N ASN A 1 55.57 7.06 5.06
CA ASN A 1 54.38 7.79 5.54
C ASN A 1 53.14 6.92 5.37
N ASN A 2 52.73 6.20 6.42
CA ASN A 2 51.51 5.39 6.37
C ASN A 2 50.72 5.62 7.67
N ILE A 3 49.88 6.65 7.67
CA ILE A 3 49.04 7.00 8.81
C ILE A 3 47.78 6.14 8.71
N LYS A 4 47.76 5.01 9.44
CA LYS A 4 46.52 4.30 9.74
C LYS A 4 45.71 5.16 10.72
N THR A 5 44.65 5.79 10.24
CA THR A 5 43.64 6.42 11.09
C THR A 5 43.02 5.37 12.01
N GLN A 6 43.39 5.38 13.29
CA GLN A 6 42.69 4.63 14.33
C GLN A 6 41.26 5.16 14.43
N LYS A 7 40.29 4.35 14.04
CA LYS A 7 38.87 4.58 14.32
C LYS A 7 38.71 4.64 15.84
N THR A 8 38.35 5.80 16.36
CA THR A 8 38.01 6.00 17.77
C THR A 8 36.85 5.07 18.12
N ILE A 9 37.12 4.05 18.93
CA ILE A 9 36.10 3.19 19.52
C ILE A 9 35.36 4.07 20.52
N GLN A 10 34.19 4.59 20.13
CA GLN A 10 33.29 5.23 21.09
C GLN A 10 32.95 4.20 22.15
N SER A 11 33.34 4.44 23.41
CA SER A 11 33.00 3.55 24.52
C SER A 11 31.48 3.59 24.71
N VAL A 12 30.82 2.54 24.26
CA VAL A 12 29.40 2.36 24.49
C VAL A 12 29.24 1.97 25.96
N LYS A 13 28.59 2.81 26.76
CA LYS A 13 28.35 2.53 28.18
C LYS A 13 27.61 1.18 28.36
N PRO A 14 27.91 0.42 29.42
CA PRO A 14 27.23 -0.83 29.73
C PRO A 14 25.71 -0.62 29.79
N ILE A 15 24.96 -1.59 29.25
CA ILE A 15 23.49 -1.53 29.20
C ILE A 15 22.88 -1.28 30.59
N GLN A 16 23.48 -1.83 31.65
CA GLN A 16 22.99 -1.68 33.02
C GLN A 16 22.89 -0.21 33.46
N ASP A 17 23.81 0.64 32.98
CA ASP A 17 23.94 2.05 33.37
C ASP A 17 23.13 3.01 32.47
N LEU A 18 22.35 2.47 31.53
CA LEU A 18 21.62 3.27 30.55
C LEU A 18 20.18 3.54 30.99
N SER A 19 19.71 4.77 30.74
CA SER A 19 18.29 5.10 30.86
C SER A 19 17.45 4.27 29.88
N LYS A 20 16.16 4.05 30.21
CA LYS A 20 15.21 3.31 29.35
C LYS A 20 15.21 3.80 27.90
N LEU A 21 15.32 5.11 27.70
CA LEU A 21 15.29 5.75 26.39
C LEU A 21 16.56 5.49 25.57
N ILE A 22 17.72 5.38 26.23
CA ILE A 22 18.99 5.05 25.56
C ILE A 22 19.06 3.56 25.25
N LYS A 23 18.60 2.70 26.17
CA LYS A 23 18.39 1.27 25.93
C LYS A 23 17.55 1.04 24.67
N TYR A 24 16.37 1.66 24.61
CA TYR A 24 15.50 1.62 23.42
C TYR A 24 16.24 2.03 22.13
N LYS A 25 16.98 3.16 22.14
CA LYS A 25 17.73 3.61 20.96
C LYS A 25 18.82 2.62 20.54
N GLN A 26 19.53 2.00 21.47
CA GLN A 26 20.53 0.98 21.15
C GLN A 26 19.90 -0.28 20.57
N TYR A 27 18.83 -0.79 21.17
CA TYR A 27 18.15 -1.99 20.67
C TYR A 27 17.49 -1.77 19.32
N LYS A 28 16.94 -0.58 19.08
CA LYS A 28 16.47 -0.18 17.76
C LYS A 28 17.59 -0.24 16.73
N LYS A 29 18.82 0.19 17.07
CA LYS A 29 19.98 0.07 16.18
C LYS A 29 20.32 -1.40 15.87
N VAL A 30 20.31 -2.26 16.87
CA VAL A 30 20.54 -3.71 16.70
C VAL A 30 19.51 -4.32 15.74
N ALA A 31 18.23 -4.01 15.94
CA ALA A 31 17.17 -4.47 15.05
C ALA A 31 17.36 -3.96 13.61
N THR A 32 17.59 -2.65 13.43
CA THR A 32 17.83 -2.09 12.09
C THR A 32 19.06 -2.69 11.39
N PHE A 33 20.07 -3.09 12.16
CA PHE A 33 21.24 -3.79 11.65
C PHE A 33 20.86 -5.18 11.13
N PHE A 34 20.14 -5.98 11.91
CA PHE A 34 19.69 -7.31 11.48
C PHE A 34 18.81 -7.26 10.23
N SER A 35 17.88 -6.30 10.15
CA SER A 35 17.06 -6.12 8.95
C SER A 35 17.90 -5.81 7.72
N LYS A 36 18.90 -4.92 7.84
CA LYS A 36 19.79 -4.57 6.73
C LYS A 36 20.64 -5.76 6.27
N VAL A 37 21.22 -6.50 7.21
CA VAL A 37 22.00 -7.71 6.90
C VAL A 37 21.12 -8.75 6.21
N PHE A 38 19.92 -9.02 6.76
CA PHE A 38 18.98 -9.98 6.18
C PHE A 38 18.69 -9.69 4.71
N TYR A 39 18.25 -8.48 4.37
CA TYR A 39 17.90 -8.16 2.97
C TYR A 39 19.10 -8.14 2.03
N ASN A 40 20.29 -7.77 2.51
CA ASN A 40 21.51 -7.82 1.70
C ASN A 40 21.93 -9.26 1.38
N GLU A 41 21.90 -10.15 2.37
CA GLU A 41 22.31 -11.55 2.20
C GLU A 41 21.26 -12.33 1.40
N VAL A 42 19.97 -12.15 1.74
CA VAL A 42 18.86 -12.83 1.07
C VAL A 42 18.81 -12.51 -0.42
N GLN A 43 19.07 -11.26 -0.83
CA GLN A 43 19.12 -10.89 -2.25
C GLN A 43 20.16 -11.68 -3.05
N SER A 44 21.24 -12.14 -2.41
CA SER A 44 22.32 -12.86 -3.08
C SER A 44 22.05 -14.37 -3.27
N ILE A 45 21.17 -14.94 -2.44
CA ILE A 45 20.92 -16.39 -2.40
C ILE A 45 19.51 -16.80 -2.87
N SER A 46 18.65 -15.83 -3.16
CA SER A 46 17.23 -16.08 -3.44
C SER A 46 16.92 -15.82 -4.91
N TYR A 47 15.99 -16.59 -5.47
CA TYR A 47 15.50 -16.31 -6.82
C TYR A 47 14.72 -15.00 -6.83
N SER A 48 14.81 -14.27 -7.94
CA SER A 48 14.18 -12.94 -8.09
C SER A 48 12.64 -12.96 -7.98
N SER A 49 12.02 -14.12 -8.15
CA SER A 49 10.59 -14.34 -7.98
C SER A 49 10.16 -14.61 -6.53
N ASP A 50 11.10 -14.97 -5.65
CA ASP A 50 10.77 -15.39 -4.28
C ASP A 50 10.51 -14.18 -3.38
N LYS A 51 9.32 -14.14 -2.77
CA LYS A 51 8.93 -13.07 -1.85
C LYS A 51 9.41 -13.40 -0.44
N ILE A 52 10.63 -12.98 -0.10
CA ILE A 52 11.21 -13.22 1.21
C ILE A 52 11.01 -12.01 2.12
N ILE A 53 10.52 -12.27 3.33
CA ILE A 53 10.06 -11.26 4.26
C ILE A 53 10.61 -11.55 5.66
N LEU A 54 11.26 -10.56 6.28
CA LEU A 54 11.64 -10.62 7.70
C LEU A 54 10.44 -10.23 8.56
N ASN A 55 9.85 -11.19 9.29
CA ASN A 55 8.66 -10.93 10.11
C ASN A 55 9.01 -10.36 11.48
N GLU A 56 9.94 -10.98 12.19
CA GLU A 56 10.35 -10.56 13.52
C GLU A 56 11.80 -10.94 13.81
N VAL A 57 12.40 -10.24 14.77
CA VAL A 57 13.69 -10.57 15.37
C VAL A 57 13.51 -10.63 16.87
N ILE A 58 13.86 -11.77 17.46
CA ILE A 58 13.86 -11.99 18.90
C ILE A 58 15.31 -12.19 19.34
N PHE A 59 15.76 -11.43 20.34
CA PHE A 59 17.10 -11.57 20.89
C PHE A 59 17.10 -11.22 22.38
N SER A 60 18.09 -11.73 23.10
CA SER A 60 18.26 -11.42 24.53
C SER A 60 19.56 -10.67 24.77
N ALA A 61 19.53 -9.68 25.66
CA ALA A 61 20.72 -9.00 26.14
C ALA A 61 20.57 -8.75 27.66
N ASN A 62 21.56 -9.20 28.44
CA ASN A 62 21.55 -9.14 29.91
C ASN A 62 20.26 -9.70 30.51
N GLU A 63 19.90 -10.93 30.15
CA GLU A 63 18.71 -11.65 30.62
C GLU A 63 17.36 -11.01 30.24
N GLN A 64 17.38 -9.86 29.56
CA GLN A 64 16.18 -9.24 29.02
C GLN A 64 15.94 -9.70 27.58
N GLN A 65 14.75 -10.22 27.31
CA GLN A 65 14.32 -10.57 25.97
C GLN A 65 13.73 -9.36 25.25
N PHE A 66 14.07 -9.21 23.98
CA PHE A 66 13.57 -8.20 23.08
C PHE A 66 12.92 -8.85 21.88
N ARG A 67 11.75 -8.35 21.50
CA ARG A 67 11.02 -8.77 20.31
C ARG A 67 10.76 -7.55 19.45
N VAL A 68 11.21 -7.60 18.21
CA VAL A 68 10.98 -6.57 17.20
C VAL A 68 10.20 -7.19 16.06
N ILE A 69 8.98 -6.69 15.84
CA ILE A 69 8.10 -7.16 14.78
C ILE A 69 8.17 -6.12 13.66
N TYR A 70 8.56 -6.54 12.45
CA TYR A 70 8.72 -5.66 11.29
C TYR A 70 7.43 -5.50 10.51
N ASN A 71 6.58 -6.53 10.49
CA ASN A 71 5.33 -6.54 9.73
C ASN A 71 4.09 -6.37 10.60
N GLN A 72 4.23 -5.71 11.76
CA GLN A 72 3.07 -5.41 12.57
C GLN A 72 2.41 -4.15 12.03
N GLN A 73 1.13 -4.27 11.69
CA GLN A 73 0.31 -3.11 11.38
C GLN A 73 0.24 -2.24 12.63
N THR A 74 0.75 -1.02 12.53
CA THR A 74 0.83 -0.12 13.68
C THR A 74 -0.54 0.47 13.98
N ASN A 75 -0.73 0.97 15.20
CA ASN A 75 -1.94 1.75 15.53
C ASN A 75 -2.10 2.96 14.59
N GLU A 76 -1.01 3.51 14.05
CA GLU A 76 -1.06 4.58 13.06
C GLU A 76 -1.56 4.08 11.71
N ASP A 77 -1.18 2.89 11.27
CA ASP A 77 -1.69 2.29 10.03
C ASP A 77 -3.19 2.01 10.12
N LEU A 78 -3.67 1.54 11.27
CA LEU A 78 -5.11 1.35 11.52
C LEU A 78 -5.87 2.68 11.51
N LYS A 79 -5.30 3.75 12.08
CA LYS A 79 -5.87 5.10 11.99
C LYS A 79 -5.94 5.59 10.54
N VAL A 80 -4.86 5.42 9.79
CA VAL A 80 -4.81 5.80 8.37
C VAL A 80 -5.84 5.01 7.57
N LEU A 81 -5.97 3.70 7.81
CA LEU A 81 -6.96 2.85 7.16
C LEU A 81 -8.39 3.31 7.46
N ALA A 82 -8.69 3.63 8.73
CA ALA A 82 -9.99 4.17 9.12
C ALA A 82 -10.31 5.50 8.42
N ILE A 83 -9.31 6.39 8.29
CA ILE A 83 -9.45 7.65 7.55
C ILE A 83 -9.72 7.38 6.06
N VAL A 84 -8.98 6.48 5.42
CA VAL A 84 -9.21 6.09 4.01
C VAL A 84 -10.64 5.59 3.83
N TYR A 85 -11.08 4.67 4.70
CA TYR A 85 -12.44 4.14 4.68
C TYR A 85 -13.49 5.24 4.82
N THR A 86 -13.34 6.18 5.76
CA THR A 86 -14.27 7.29 5.92
C THR A 86 -14.28 8.22 4.71
N ILE A 87 -13.11 8.51 4.13
CA ILE A 87 -13.02 9.33 2.92
C ILE A 87 -13.78 8.69 1.77
N ASP A 88 -13.60 7.39 1.55
CA ASP A 88 -14.23 6.68 0.44
C ASP A 88 -15.73 6.49 0.66
N LYS A 89 -16.14 6.15 1.90
CA LYS A 89 -17.54 5.97 2.27
C LYS A 89 -18.35 7.26 2.21
N GLU A 90 -17.79 8.36 2.72
CA GLU A 90 -18.47 9.66 2.81
C GLU A 90 -18.11 10.58 1.63
N HIS A 91 -17.44 10.05 0.60
CA HIS A 91 -17.02 10.77 -0.60
C HIS A 91 -16.30 12.11 -0.31
N ILE A 92 -15.44 12.12 0.70
CA ILE A 92 -14.72 13.32 1.13
C ILE A 92 -13.70 13.72 0.06
N SER A 93 -13.87 14.91 -0.51
CA SER A 93 -12.91 15.41 -1.49
C SER A 93 -11.54 15.66 -0.85
N ARG A 94 -10.49 15.57 -1.68
CA ARG A 94 -9.11 15.89 -1.27
C ARG A 94 -9.01 17.27 -0.63
N ASN A 95 -9.66 18.28 -1.23
CA ASN A 95 -9.66 19.65 -0.72
C ASN A 95 -10.34 19.73 0.66
N MET A 96 -11.47 19.06 0.83
CA MET A 96 -12.17 19.00 2.12
C MET A 96 -11.32 18.35 3.21
N TYR A 97 -10.63 17.24 2.88
CA TYR A 97 -9.71 16.61 3.82
C TYR A 97 -8.57 17.56 4.21
N HIS A 98 -7.99 18.31 3.27
CA HIS A 98 -6.97 19.32 3.58
C HIS A 98 -7.47 20.39 4.56
N VAL A 99 -8.70 20.90 4.39
CA VAL A 99 -9.30 21.86 5.32
C VAL A 99 -9.39 21.27 6.73
N ILE A 100 -9.88 20.03 6.86
CA ILE A 100 -10.01 19.34 8.15
C ILE A 100 -8.63 19.15 8.81
N THR A 101 -7.60 18.75 8.05
CA THR A 101 -6.24 18.57 8.60
C THR A 101 -5.58 19.86 9.06
N LYS A 102 -5.93 21.01 8.47
CA LYS A 102 -5.46 22.33 8.94
C LYS A 102 -6.03 22.68 10.31
N ILE A 103 -7.28 22.29 10.57
CA ILE A 103 -7.97 22.50 11.85
C ILE A 103 -7.50 21.49 12.91
N LYS A 104 -7.36 20.21 12.53
CA LYS A 104 -6.97 19.13 13.44
C LYS A 104 -5.60 18.57 13.07
N GLN A 105 -4.55 19.16 13.65
CA GLN A 105 -3.14 18.84 13.38
C GLN A 105 -2.72 17.39 13.72
N ASN A 106 -3.54 16.68 14.51
CA ASN A 106 -3.28 15.28 14.89
C ASN A 106 -3.76 14.25 13.83
N LEU A 107 -4.33 14.70 12.73
CA LEU A 107 -4.72 13.82 11.61
C LEU A 107 -3.53 13.52 10.71
N SER A 108 -3.55 12.32 10.12
CA SER A 108 -2.54 11.90 9.15
C SER A 108 -2.53 12.82 7.93
N LYS A 109 -1.33 13.16 7.44
CA LYS A 109 -1.17 14.01 6.26
C LYS A 109 -1.72 13.32 5.01
N GLU A 110 -2.20 14.12 4.06
CA GLU A 110 -2.82 13.62 2.83
C GLU A 110 -1.93 12.65 2.03
N TRP A 111 -0.62 12.90 1.93
CA TRP A 111 0.29 11.98 1.24
C TRP A 111 0.35 10.59 1.88
N VAL A 112 0.12 10.47 3.19
CA VAL A 112 0.08 9.17 3.90
C VAL A 112 -1.20 8.42 3.52
N ILE A 113 -2.33 9.14 3.49
CA ILE A 113 -3.62 8.61 3.04
C ILE A 113 -3.52 8.13 1.58
N PHE A 114 -2.93 8.95 0.70
CA PHE A 114 -2.73 8.60 -0.70
C PHE A 114 -1.87 7.35 -0.90
N LYS A 115 -0.78 7.20 -0.13
CA LYS A 115 0.03 5.97 -0.16
C LYS A 115 -0.76 4.74 0.28
N MET A 116 -1.56 4.86 1.34
CA MET A 116 -2.41 3.76 1.79
C MET A 116 -3.45 3.37 0.72
N LYS A 117 -4.07 4.37 0.06
CA LYS A 117 -4.98 4.12 -1.07
C LYS A 117 -4.31 3.33 -2.18
N GLN A 118 -3.12 3.74 -2.64
CA GLN A 118 -2.36 2.99 -3.63
C GLN A 118 -2.02 1.56 -3.18
N GLN A 119 -1.70 1.35 -1.90
CA GLN A 119 -1.45 0.01 -1.37
C GLN A 119 -2.70 -0.87 -1.46
N ILE A 120 -3.86 -0.32 -1.08
CA ILE A 120 -5.16 -1.01 -1.20
C ILE A 120 -5.45 -1.30 -2.68
N ASP A 121 -5.29 -0.33 -3.57
CA ASP A 121 -5.54 -0.51 -5.00
C ASP A 121 -4.64 -1.61 -5.59
N ASN A 122 -3.36 -1.65 -5.22
CA ASN A 122 -2.44 -2.70 -5.65
C ASN A 122 -2.83 -4.08 -5.12
N GLN A 123 -3.23 -4.18 -3.86
CA GLN A 123 -3.73 -5.42 -3.27
C GLN A 123 -5.02 -5.87 -3.97
N MET A 124 -5.94 -4.94 -4.23
CA MET A 124 -7.20 -5.20 -4.91
C MET A 124 -6.97 -5.61 -6.37
N GLN A 125 -5.99 -5.02 -7.06
CA GLN A 125 -5.64 -5.41 -8.43
C GLN A 125 -5.08 -6.83 -8.49
N GLN A 126 -4.32 -7.25 -7.49
CA GLN A 126 -3.82 -8.63 -7.38
C GLN A 126 -4.94 -9.63 -7.06
N ALA A 127 -5.91 -9.22 -6.24
CA ALA A 127 -7.03 -10.08 -5.84
C ALA A 127 -8.13 -10.16 -6.91
N ILE A 128 -8.48 -9.04 -7.53
CA ILE A 128 -9.52 -8.90 -8.54
C ILE A 128 -9.01 -7.90 -9.60
N SER A 129 -8.39 -8.43 -10.65
CA SER A 129 -7.77 -7.62 -11.69
C SER A 129 -8.81 -6.77 -12.44
N ILE A 130 -8.55 -5.46 -12.55
CA ILE A 130 -9.22 -4.61 -13.54
C ILE A 130 -8.58 -4.87 -14.90
N GLN A 131 -9.42 -5.19 -15.88
CA GLN A 131 -9.04 -5.25 -17.29
C GLN A 131 -9.64 -4.05 -18.01
N THR A 132 -8.98 -3.58 -19.07
CA THR A 132 -9.48 -2.49 -19.90
C THR A 132 -9.93 -3.07 -21.24
N ILE A 133 -11.19 -2.86 -21.60
CA ILE A 133 -11.71 -3.16 -22.93
C ILE A 133 -11.81 -1.86 -23.74
N ASN A 134 -11.44 -1.93 -25.01
CA ASN A 134 -11.70 -0.83 -25.94
C ASN A 134 -13.08 -1.08 -26.58
N LEU A 135 -14.04 -0.19 -26.32
CA LEU A 135 -15.39 -0.34 -26.86
C LEU A 135 -15.49 0.11 -28.34
N ASP A 136 -14.57 0.95 -28.82
CA ASP A 136 -14.55 1.44 -30.22
C ASP A 136 -14.41 0.27 -31.21
N ALA A 137 -13.70 -0.80 -30.82
CA ALA A 137 -13.48 -1.98 -31.66
C ALA A 137 -14.74 -2.87 -31.80
N ASN A 138 -15.65 -2.86 -30.81
CA ASN A 138 -16.84 -3.73 -30.79
C ASN A 138 -18.11 -3.05 -31.34
N ILE A 139 -18.18 -1.71 -31.29
CA ILE A 139 -19.32 -0.97 -31.88
C ILE A 139 -19.35 -1.18 -33.40
N SER A 140 -18.20 -1.40 -34.05
CA SER A 140 -18.13 -1.75 -35.48
C SER A 140 -18.80 -3.08 -35.84
N GLN A 141 -19.10 -3.95 -34.87
CA GLN A 141 -19.75 -5.26 -35.09
C GLN A 141 -21.23 -5.30 -34.69
N THR A 142 -21.73 -4.28 -33.99
CA THR A 142 -23.15 -4.16 -33.65
C THR A 142 -23.66 -2.84 -34.20
N ASN A 143 -24.29 -2.90 -35.37
CA ASN A 143 -25.12 -1.83 -35.90
C ASN A 143 -26.26 -1.56 -34.90
N LEU A 144 -25.99 -0.80 -33.86
CA LEU A 144 -27.00 -0.16 -33.03
C LEU A 144 -27.52 1.01 -33.87
N GLU A 145 -28.60 0.78 -34.61
CA GLU A 145 -29.43 1.85 -35.17
C GLU A 145 -29.99 2.67 -34.02
N ILE A 146 -29.24 3.68 -33.56
CA ILE A 146 -29.72 4.69 -32.63
C ILE A 146 -30.60 5.64 -33.45
N ASN A 147 -31.87 5.25 -33.62
CA ASN A 147 -32.92 6.04 -34.27
C ASN A 147 -33.59 7.02 -33.29
N GLU A 148 -32.79 7.76 -32.51
CA GLU A 148 -33.29 8.93 -31.78
C GLU A 148 -32.29 10.06 -31.89
N SER A 149 -32.73 11.18 -32.48
CA SER A 149 -31.95 12.41 -32.59
C SER A 149 -31.70 13.00 -31.20
N ILE A 150 -30.57 12.67 -30.60
CA ILE A 150 -30.08 13.30 -29.38
C ILE A 150 -29.60 14.70 -29.76
N ASN A 151 -30.41 15.71 -29.46
CA ASN A 151 -30.10 17.12 -29.70
C ASN A 151 -29.17 17.67 -28.60
N ILE A 152 -27.89 17.30 -28.65
CA ILE A 152 -26.83 17.93 -27.86
C ILE A 152 -26.00 18.75 -28.85
N ASP A 153 -26.34 20.03 -28.98
CA ASP A 153 -25.72 20.98 -29.93
C ASP A 153 -24.30 21.45 -29.52
N ASP A 154 -23.73 20.88 -28.46
CA ASP A 154 -22.40 21.25 -27.98
C ASP A 154 -21.35 20.27 -28.51
N PHE A 155 -20.68 20.68 -29.58
CA PHE A 155 -19.67 19.89 -30.29
C PHE A 155 -18.54 19.42 -29.37
N GLU A 156 -18.18 20.21 -28.35
CA GLU A 156 -17.13 19.86 -27.38
C GLU A 156 -17.56 18.71 -26.46
N ILE A 157 -18.83 18.71 -26.04
CA ILE A 157 -19.42 17.63 -25.23
C ILE A 157 -19.56 16.35 -26.07
N VAL A 158 -19.99 16.47 -27.33
CA VAL A 158 -20.09 15.31 -28.24
C VAL A 158 -18.71 14.73 -28.52
N GLU A 159 -17.68 15.56 -28.74
CA GLU A 159 -16.31 15.11 -28.97
C GLU A 159 -15.69 14.47 -27.71
N GLU A 160 -15.94 15.01 -26.51
CA GLU A 160 -15.45 14.44 -25.26
C GLU A 160 -16.15 13.13 -24.91
N VAL A 161 -17.47 13.05 -25.09
CA VAL A 161 -18.25 11.81 -24.88
C VAL A 161 -17.86 10.74 -25.90
N THR A 162 -17.69 11.10 -27.18
CA THR A 162 -17.26 10.15 -28.23
C THR A 162 -15.82 9.67 -28.03
N LYS A 163 -14.89 10.51 -27.58
CA LYS A 163 -13.54 10.09 -27.16
C LYS A 163 -13.55 9.22 -25.90
N SER A 164 -14.50 9.46 -24.99
CA SER A 164 -14.63 8.73 -23.71
C SER A 164 -15.24 7.34 -23.85
N ILE A 165 -15.96 7.07 -24.94
CA ILE A 165 -16.47 5.72 -25.26
C ILE A 165 -15.31 4.72 -25.42
N GLY A 166 -14.08 5.18 -25.72
CA GLY A 166 -13.01 4.32 -26.20
C GLY A 166 -12.32 3.36 -25.22
N LYS A 167 -12.51 3.43 -23.89
CA LYS A 167 -11.91 2.45 -22.95
C LYS A 167 -12.74 2.26 -21.69
N ALA A 168 -13.40 1.11 -21.55
CA ALA A 168 -14.08 0.74 -20.31
C ALA A 168 -13.20 -0.15 -19.43
N ALA A 169 -13.15 0.17 -18.14
CA ALA A 169 -12.57 -0.69 -17.13
C ALA A 169 -13.62 -1.71 -16.67
N TYR A 170 -13.24 -2.99 -16.60
CA TYR A 170 -14.11 -4.10 -16.21
C TYR A 170 -13.42 -4.98 -15.17
N ARG A 171 -14.21 -5.50 -14.22
CA ARG A 171 -13.82 -6.56 -13.28
C ARG A 171 -14.78 -7.73 -13.45
N SER A 172 -14.23 -8.95 -13.48
CA SER A 172 -15.01 -10.18 -13.57
C SER A 172 -15.94 -10.32 -12.37
N LEU A 173 -17.24 -10.47 -12.64
CA LEU A 173 -18.24 -10.75 -11.60
C LEU A 173 -17.89 -12.05 -10.86
N LYS A 174 -17.39 -13.06 -11.59
CA LYS A 174 -16.91 -14.31 -10.99
C LYS A 174 -15.76 -14.06 -10.02
N ASP A 175 -14.79 -13.22 -10.37
CA ASP A 175 -13.63 -12.94 -9.53
C ASP A 175 -14.04 -12.12 -8.30
N ILE A 176 -14.94 -11.15 -8.48
CA ILE A 176 -15.55 -10.39 -7.37
C ILE A 176 -16.28 -11.33 -6.41
N LEU A 177 -17.16 -12.19 -6.91
CA LEU A 177 -17.93 -13.10 -6.09
C LEU A 177 -17.05 -14.14 -5.40
N SER A 178 -16.01 -14.64 -6.09
CA SER A 178 -15.04 -15.57 -5.52
C SER A 178 -14.27 -14.93 -4.35
N TYR A 179 -13.97 -13.63 -4.45
CA TYR A 179 -13.29 -12.88 -3.40
C TYR A 179 -14.20 -12.56 -2.20
N ILE A 180 -15.43 -12.10 -2.45
CA ILE A 180 -16.37 -11.68 -1.38
C ILE A 180 -17.01 -12.89 -0.70
N ILE A 181 -17.29 -13.97 -1.45
CA ILE A 181 -17.98 -15.17 -0.96
C ILE A 181 -17.19 -16.44 -1.35
N PRO A 182 -16.03 -16.71 -0.69
CA PRO A 182 -15.17 -17.85 -1.04
C PRO A 182 -15.87 -19.22 -0.92
N SER A 183 -16.94 -19.30 -0.12
CA SER A 183 -17.73 -20.53 0.05
C SER A 183 -18.44 -20.96 -1.24
N LEU A 184 -18.67 -20.06 -2.20
CA LEU A 184 -19.23 -20.42 -3.51
C LEU A 184 -18.25 -21.26 -4.34
N VAL A 185 -16.96 -20.92 -4.28
CA VAL A 185 -15.88 -21.69 -4.92
C VAL A 185 -15.73 -23.04 -4.24
N GLN A 186 -15.74 -23.07 -2.90
CA GLN A 186 -15.61 -24.32 -2.12
C GLN A 186 -16.76 -25.31 -2.41
N LYS A 187 -17.96 -24.80 -2.72
CA LYS A 187 -19.13 -25.61 -3.05
C LYS A 187 -19.23 -25.97 -4.53
N GLY A 188 -18.28 -25.54 -5.37
CA GLY A 188 -18.27 -25.79 -6.81
C GLY A 188 -19.38 -25.06 -7.59
N VAL A 189 -19.91 -23.96 -7.03
CA VAL A 189 -20.95 -23.14 -7.68
C VAL A 189 -20.34 -22.18 -8.72
N LEU A 190 -19.12 -21.69 -8.45
CA LEU A 190 -18.33 -20.81 -9.32
C LEU A 190 -17.10 -21.53 -9.89
#